data_AF-A0A345ZRR7-F1
#
_entry.id   AF-A0A345ZRR7-F1
#
_cell.length_a   1.000
_cell.length_b   1.000
_cell.length_c   1.000
_cell.angle_alpha   90.00
_cell.angle_beta   90.00
_cell.angle_gamma   90.00
#
_symmetry.space_group_name_H-M   'P 1'
#
loop_
_entity.id
_entity.type
_entity.pdbx_description
1 polymer ?
#
loop_
_entity_poly.entity_id
_entity_poly.type
_entity_poly.pdbx_seq_one_letter_code
_entity_poly.pdbx_strand_id
1 'polypeptide(L)'
;MKITLDISKLVEEGKLTAAEAERLKTLASHDTGSLGINILIGFGVVAVAVGAVALVPTPLTAMLLGVVLFVIGCALVLNRIEQWSVLGQIVLVIGALMFCGGVIVYGEGSLASMLITTAALAAAAIVARSSLLSALAVLAASGCLGARTGYSYATYSLAIFEPTLTIVLFAALALATYLAAKRLPADYERVALAAARTSIFLVNFGFWVGSLWGDPLLLLRRMDGYTTARFDEVIVPPVAFIAGWAIVLIGAGVWATRVNRRWLVNVVAVFGAIHFYTQWFERLGASPLSVLLGGLLLLVIALALWTFNRRWAAAVPAA
;
A
#
# COMPACT_ATOMS: atom_id res chain seq x y z
N MET A 1 -10.49 -10.92 -10.86
CA MET A 1 -10.61 -11.89 -9.72
C MET A 1 -9.64 -13.07 -9.90
N LYS A 2 -8.71 -13.32 -8.95
CA LYS A 2 -7.78 -14.47 -8.98
C LYS A 2 -8.32 -15.59 -8.07
N ILE A 3 -8.52 -16.77 -8.62
CA ILE A 3 -8.95 -17.98 -7.88
C ILE A 3 -7.71 -18.84 -7.67
N THR A 4 -7.47 -19.26 -6.43
CA THR A 4 -6.38 -20.18 -6.09
C THR A 4 -6.97 -21.57 -5.93
N LEU A 5 -6.55 -22.51 -6.77
CA LEU A 5 -6.99 -23.90 -6.75
C LEU A 5 -5.82 -24.79 -6.32
N ASP A 6 -6.09 -25.77 -5.47
CA ASP A 6 -5.14 -26.85 -5.21
C ASP A 6 -5.28 -27.89 -6.32
N ILE A 7 -4.46 -27.74 -7.36
CA ILE A 7 -4.53 -28.57 -8.55
C ILE A 7 -4.25 -30.04 -8.21
N SER A 8 -3.31 -30.31 -7.29
CA SER A 8 -2.98 -31.68 -6.87
C SER A 8 -4.16 -32.35 -6.19
N LYS A 9 -4.80 -31.64 -5.24
CA LYS A 9 -5.97 -32.16 -4.54
C LYS A 9 -7.17 -32.38 -5.47
N LEU A 10 -7.36 -31.52 -6.46
CA LEU A 10 -8.44 -31.67 -7.45
C LEU A 10 -8.24 -32.87 -8.39
N VAL A 11 -6.99 -33.25 -8.66
CA VAL A 11 -6.67 -34.50 -9.37
C VAL A 11 -6.93 -35.72 -8.49
N GLU A 12 -6.52 -35.67 -7.22
CA GLU A 12 -6.80 -36.75 -6.24
C GLU A 12 -8.31 -36.96 -6.03
N GLU A 13 -9.10 -35.89 -5.98
CA GLU A 13 -10.55 -35.91 -5.86
C GLU A 13 -11.26 -36.29 -7.17
N GLY A 14 -10.53 -36.55 -8.26
CA GLY A 14 -11.08 -36.91 -9.57
C GLY A 14 -11.83 -35.80 -10.29
N LYS A 15 -11.70 -34.55 -9.83
CA LYS A 15 -12.38 -33.36 -10.40
C LYS A 15 -11.62 -32.73 -11.55
N LEU A 16 -10.33 -33.04 -11.68
CA LEU A 16 -9.48 -32.65 -12.81
C LEU A 16 -8.74 -33.86 -13.34
N THR A 17 -8.62 -33.97 -14.66
CA THR A 17 -7.70 -34.92 -15.27
C THR A 17 -6.26 -34.44 -15.12
N ALA A 18 -5.28 -35.35 -15.17
CA ALA A 18 -3.86 -35.00 -15.12
C ALA A 18 -3.45 -34.06 -16.28
N ALA A 19 -4.08 -34.20 -17.45
CA ALA A 19 -3.83 -33.35 -18.61
C ALA A 19 -4.38 -31.92 -18.40
N GLU A 20 -5.57 -31.76 -17.83
CA GLU A 20 -6.12 -30.45 -17.48
C GLU A 20 -5.33 -29.79 -16.35
N ALA A 21 -4.89 -30.58 -15.38
CA ALA A 21 -4.01 -30.11 -14.31
C ALA A 21 -2.70 -29.53 -14.87
N GLU A 22 -2.05 -30.22 -15.82
CA GLU A 22 -0.84 -29.68 -16.45
C GLU A 22 -1.09 -28.48 -17.36
N ARG A 23 -2.23 -28.45 -18.07
CA ARG A 23 -2.63 -27.26 -18.82
C ARG A 23 -2.84 -26.06 -17.89
N LEU A 24 -3.54 -26.24 -16.77
CA LEU A 24 -3.78 -25.19 -15.78
C LEU A 24 -2.49 -24.76 -15.09
N LYS A 25 -1.59 -25.69 -14.77
CA LYS A 25 -0.25 -25.37 -14.26
C LYS A 25 0.57 -24.59 -15.27
N THR A 26 0.51 -24.93 -16.56
CA THR A 26 1.21 -24.21 -17.63
C THR A 26 0.65 -22.79 -17.80
N LEU A 27 -0.67 -22.62 -17.66
CA LEU A 27 -1.32 -21.30 -17.66
C LEU A 27 -0.98 -20.50 -16.38
N ALA A 28 -0.78 -21.18 -15.24
CA ALA A 28 -0.51 -20.56 -13.94
C ALA A 28 1.00 -20.34 -13.64
N SER A 29 1.89 -21.04 -14.32
CA SER A 29 3.36 -20.96 -14.14
C SER A 29 3.90 -19.60 -14.55
N HIS A 30 3.19 -18.89 -15.42
CA HIS A 30 3.44 -17.49 -15.74
C HIS A 30 3.18 -16.50 -14.57
N ASP A 31 2.50 -16.92 -13.49
CA ASP A 31 1.81 -15.98 -12.60
C ASP A 31 2.03 -16.21 -11.08
N THR A 32 2.73 -17.29 -10.68
CA THR A 32 2.78 -17.71 -9.26
C THR A 32 4.20 -17.88 -8.67
N GLY A 33 5.22 -18.21 -9.48
CA GLY A 33 6.61 -18.37 -9.02
C GLY A 33 7.34 -17.06 -8.66
N SER A 34 6.72 -15.90 -8.91
CA SER A 34 7.43 -14.63 -8.99
C SER A 34 7.09 -13.63 -7.90
N LEU A 35 6.27 -13.90 -6.87
CA LEU A 35 5.92 -12.81 -5.93
C LEU A 35 7.13 -12.30 -5.14
N GLY A 36 7.96 -13.20 -4.59
CA GLY A 36 9.22 -12.82 -3.93
C GLY A 36 10.21 -12.17 -4.91
N ILE A 37 10.35 -12.73 -6.11
CA ILE A 37 11.23 -12.20 -7.18
C ILE A 37 10.76 -10.82 -7.63
N ASN A 38 9.47 -10.61 -7.85
CA ASN A 38 8.87 -9.34 -8.25
C ASN A 38 9.01 -8.29 -7.16
N ILE A 39 8.93 -8.68 -5.89
CA ILE A 39 9.23 -7.78 -4.76
C ILE A 39 10.70 -7.37 -4.81
N LEU A 40 11.64 -8.31 -4.95
CA LEU A 40 13.07 -8.02 -5.05
C LEU A 40 13.40 -7.15 -6.27
N ILE A 41 12.83 -7.45 -7.43
CA ILE A 41 12.97 -6.63 -8.65
C ILE A 41 12.39 -5.24 -8.41
N GLY A 42 11.21 -5.14 -7.80
CA GLY A 42 10.58 -3.85 -7.46
C GLY A 42 11.48 -3.01 -6.55
N PHE A 43 12.01 -3.59 -5.48
CA PHE A 43 12.98 -2.92 -4.61
C PHE A 43 14.27 -2.56 -5.32
N GLY A 44 14.80 -3.45 -6.18
CA GLY A 44 15.98 -3.19 -6.99
C GLY A 44 15.79 -2.01 -7.94
N VAL A 45 14.65 -1.94 -8.63
CA VAL A 45 14.31 -0.81 -9.52
C VAL A 45 14.20 0.50 -8.75
N VAL A 46 13.56 0.50 -7.58
CA VAL A 46 13.50 1.68 -6.71
C VAL A 46 14.90 2.08 -6.23
N ALA A 47 15.73 1.13 -5.80
CA ALA A 47 17.09 1.39 -5.34
C ALA A 47 17.97 1.97 -6.45
N VAL A 48 17.88 1.43 -7.68
CA VAL A 48 18.58 1.97 -8.86
C VAL A 48 18.12 3.39 -9.16
N ALA A 49 16.82 3.67 -9.13
CA ALA A 49 16.30 5.02 -9.38
C ALA A 49 16.77 6.02 -8.31
N VAL A 50 16.69 5.65 -7.02
CA VAL A 50 17.16 6.49 -5.91
C VAL A 50 18.67 6.71 -5.98
N GLY A 51 19.46 5.65 -6.24
CA GLY A 51 20.90 5.76 -6.43
C GLY A 51 21.28 6.63 -7.61
N ALA A 52 20.57 6.53 -8.73
CA ALA A 52 20.77 7.38 -9.89
C ALA A 52 20.46 8.85 -9.57
N VAL A 53 19.35 9.14 -8.89
CA VAL A 53 19.05 10.52 -8.42
C VAL A 53 20.14 11.05 -7.50
N ALA A 54 20.67 10.23 -6.59
CA ALA A 54 21.72 10.61 -5.66
C ALA A 54 23.09 10.86 -6.32
N LEU A 55 23.38 10.19 -7.44
CA LEU A 55 24.64 10.35 -8.18
C LEU A 55 24.63 11.55 -9.13
N VAL A 56 23.44 12.03 -9.49
CA VAL A 56 23.28 13.11 -10.46
C VAL A 56 23.53 14.47 -9.77
N PRO A 57 24.34 15.36 -10.35
CA PRO A 57 24.86 16.54 -9.65
C PRO A 57 23.81 17.59 -9.29
N THR A 58 22.67 17.63 -10.01
CA THR A 58 21.61 18.61 -9.74
C THR A 58 20.21 17.97 -9.83
N PRO A 59 19.22 18.45 -9.06
CA PRO A 59 17.84 17.95 -9.18
C PRO A 59 17.26 18.11 -10.59
N LEU A 60 17.65 19.19 -11.28
CA LEU A 60 17.24 19.44 -12.66
C LEU A 60 17.75 18.38 -13.63
N THR A 61 19.00 17.93 -13.48
CA THR A 61 19.54 16.87 -14.34
C THR A 61 18.86 15.54 -14.07
N ALA A 62 18.46 15.25 -12.82
CA ALA A 62 17.67 14.06 -12.50
C ALA A 62 16.27 14.11 -13.13
N MET A 63 15.61 15.28 -13.10
CA MET A 63 14.31 15.49 -13.76
C MET A 63 14.40 15.26 -15.27
N LEU A 64 15.35 15.89 -15.95
CA LEU A 64 15.51 15.79 -17.40
C LEU A 64 15.86 14.38 -17.84
N LEU A 65 16.81 13.72 -17.16
CA LEU A 65 17.17 12.34 -17.44
C LEU A 65 15.99 11.40 -17.20
N GLY A 66 15.22 11.63 -16.13
CA GLY A 66 13.99 10.90 -15.85
C GLY A 66 12.97 11.01 -16.98
N VAL A 67 12.74 12.22 -17.52
CA VAL A 67 11.85 12.43 -18.68
C VAL A 67 12.35 11.67 -19.92
N VAL A 68 13.65 11.77 -20.24
CA VAL A 68 14.24 11.08 -21.39
C VAL A 68 14.05 9.57 -21.28
N LEU A 69 14.38 8.98 -20.13
CA LEU A 69 14.19 7.55 -19.89
C LEU A 69 12.71 7.16 -19.94
N PHE A 70 11.83 7.97 -19.36
CA PHE A 70 10.38 7.71 -19.39
C PHE A 70 9.84 7.69 -20.83
N VAL A 71 10.24 8.65 -21.67
CA VAL A 71 9.84 8.71 -23.08
C VAL A 71 10.36 7.52 -23.87
N ILE A 72 11.63 7.14 -23.69
CA ILE A 72 12.22 5.95 -24.32
C ILE A 72 11.47 4.69 -23.89
N GLY A 73 11.22 4.53 -22.59
CA GLY A 73 10.46 3.41 -22.05
C GLY A 73 9.04 3.35 -22.61
N CYS A 74 8.35 4.49 -22.71
CA CYS A 74 7.03 4.58 -23.33
C CYS A 74 7.06 4.18 -24.80
N ALA A 75 8.04 4.65 -25.58
CA ALA A 75 8.19 4.26 -26.99
C ALA A 75 8.37 2.74 -27.14
N LEU A 76 9.21 2.12 -26.30
CA LEU A 76 9.41 0.66 -26.30
C LEU A 76 8.14 -0.11 -25.95
N VAL A 77 7.39 0.34 -24.93
CA VAL A 77 6.15 -0.32 -24.48
C VAL A 77 5.02 -0.15 -25.49
N LEU A 78 4.85 1.05 -26.06
CA LEU A 78 3.76 1.35 -26.99
C LEU A 78 3.95 0.70 -28.37
N ASN A 79 5.21 0.52 -28.81
CA ASN A 79 5.52 -0.13 -30.08
C ASN A 79 5.40 -1.66 -30.04
N ARG A 80 5.05 -2.26 -28.89
CA ARG A 80 4.77 -3.69 -28.70
C ARG A 80 5.88 -4.63 -29.23
N ILE A 81 7.13 -4.21 -29.18
CA ILE A 81 8.24 -5.08 -29.59
C ILE A 81 8.49 -6.09 -28.48
N GLU A 82 7.99 -7.32 -28.64
CA GLU A 82 7.95 -8.35 -27.58
C GLU A 82 9.31 -8.57 -26.90
N GLN A 83 10.39 -8.58 -27.69
CA GLN A 83 11.76 -8.76 -27.22
C GLN A 83 12.23 -7.69 -26.23
N TRP A 84 11.69 -6.47 -26.30
CA TRP A 84 12.11 -5.33 -25.47
C TRP A 84 11.07 -4.97 -24.41
N SER A 85 9.98 -5.73 -24.28
CA SER A 85 8.86 -5.40 -23.40
C SER A 85 9.28 -5.22 -21.93
N VAL A 86 10.12 -6.13 -21.40
CA VAL A 86 10.63 -6.07 -20.03
C VAL A 86 11.58 -4.87 -19.84
N LEU A 87 12.51 -4.66 -20.77
CA LEU A 87 13.44 -3.52 -20.72
C LEU A 87 12.67 -2.21 -20.76
N GLY A 88 11.71 -2.08 -21.67
CA GLY A 88 10.85 -0.90 -21.81
C GLY A 88 10.10 -0.59 -20.51
N GLN A 89 9.55 -1.60 -19.84
CA GLN A 89 8.89 -1.42 -18.54
C GLN A 89 9.87 -0.95 -17.45
N ILE A 90 11.05 -1.56 -17.35
CA ILE A 90 12.06 -1.17 -16.36
C ILE A 90 12.51 0.28 -16.60
N VAL A 91 12.87 0.63 -17.83
CA VAL A 91 13.34 1.97 -18.21
C VAL A 91 12.25 3.01 -17.97
N LEU A 92 10.99 2.70 -18.28
CA LEU A 92 9.85 3.58 -18.00
C LEU A 92 9.72 3.84 -16.50
N VAL A 93 9.72 2.78 -15.68
CA VAL A 93 9.58 2.92 -14.22
C VAL A 93 10.75 3.71 -13.64
N ILE A 94 12.00 3.41 -14.03
CA ILE A 94 13.18 4.18 -13.60
C ILE A 94 13.02 5.65 -13.99
N GLY A 95 12.64 5.95 -15.23
CA GLY A 95 12.43 7.32 -15.70
C GLY A 95 11.38 8.08 -14.89
N ALA A 96 10.24 7.45 -14.61
CA ALA A 96 9.19 8.02 -13.76
C ALA A 96 9.69 8.31 -12.33
N LEU A 97 10.39 7.36 -11.72
CA LEU A 97 10.92 7.52 -10.36
C LEU A 97 12.01 8.58 -10.28
N MET A 98 12.91 8.65 -11.27
CA MET A 98 13.96 9.67 -11.33
C MET A 98 13.37 11.07 -11.50
N PHE A 99 12.37 11.22 -12.38
CA PHE A 99 11.66 12.49 -12.54
C PHE A 99 11.03 12.93 -11.21
N CYS A 100 10.28 12.05 -10.57
CA CYS A 100 9.60 12.35 -9.31
C CYS A 100 10.58 12.64 -8.18
N GLY A 101 11.67 11.86 -8.05
CA GLY A 101 12.73 12.12 -7.09
C GLY A 101 13.38 13.49 -7.30
N GLY A 102 13.68 13.84 -8.54
CA GLY A 102 14.19 15.17 -8.90
C GLY A 102 13.22 16.30 -8.55
N VAL A 103 11.92 16.13 -8.81
CA VAL A 103 10.86 17.10 -8.45
C VAL A 103 10.76 17.28 -6.93
N ILE A 104 10.82 16.18 -6.16
CA ILE A 104 10.78 16.22 -4.69
C ILE A 104 11.95 17.00 -4.13
N VAL A 105 13.17 16.69 -4.60
CA VAL A 105 14.39 17.36 -4.13
C VAL A 105 14.41 18.83 -4.55
N TYR A 106 14.06 19.13 -5.81
CA TYR A 106 14.03 20.49 -6.34
C TYR A 106 13.03 21.39 -5.60
N GLY A 107 11.83 20.85 -5.31
CA GLY A 107 10.78 21.59 -4.63
C GLY A 107 10.83 21.47 -3.11
N GLU A 108 11.90 20.93 -2.53
CA GLU A 108 12.11 20.74 -1.08
C GLU A 108 10.92 20.06 -0.37
N GLY A 109 10.24 19.15 -1.06
CA GLY A 109 9.05 18.47 -0.53
C GLY A 109 7.82 19.38 -0.33
N SER A 110 7.77 20.54 -0.99
CA SER A 110 6.60 21.43 -1.00
C SER A 110 5.33 20.73 -1.50
N LEU A 111 4.17 21.29 -1.16
CA LEU A 111 2.86 20.77 -1.61
C LEU A 111 2.78 20.67 -3.14
N ALA A 112 3.27 21.70 -3.86
CA ALA A 112 3.29 21.69 -5.32
C ALA A 112 4.12 20.52 -5.87
N SER A 113 5.29 20.27 -5.28
CA SER A 113 6.16 19.16 -5.66
C SER A 113 5.50 17.79 -5.42
N MET A 114 4.81 17.61 -4.28
CA MET A 114 4.08 16.37 -3.98
C MET A 114 2.88 16.16 -4.91
N LEU A 115 2.15 17.23 -5.27
CA LEU A 115 1.06 17.17 -6.24
C LEU A 115 1.56 16.79 -7.64
N ILE A 116 2.65 17.41 -8.11
CA ILE A 116 3.28 17.07 -9.40
C ILE A 116 3.72 15.61 -9.40
N THR A 117 4.41 15.18 -8.34
CA THR A 117 4.87 13.79 -8.19
C THR A 117 3.71 12.81 -8.20
N THR A 118 2.64 13.11 -7.46
CA THR A 118 1.43 12.28 -7.41
C THR A 118 0.81 12.14 -8.79
N ALA A 119 0.62 13.25 -9.50
CA ALA A 119 0.05 13.26 -10.85
C ALA A 119 0.93 12.50 -11.85
N ALA A 120 2.24 12.72 -11.81
CA ALA A 120 3.20 12.06 -12.70
C ALA A 120 3.23 10.54 -12.47
N LEU A 121 3.30 10.09 -11.21
CA LEU A 121 3.26 8.66 -10.86
C LEU A 121 1.93 8.02 -11.24
N ALA A 122 0.80 8.71 -11.03
CA ALA A 122 -0.52 8.19 -11.40
C ALA A 122 -0.65 8.04 -12.93
N ALA A 123 -0.22 9.04 -13.71
CA ALA A 123 -0.21 8.97 -15.16
C ALA A 123 0.71 7.85 -15.66
N ALA A 124 1.93 7.78 -15.12
CA ALA A 124 2.89 6.73 -15.45
C ALA A 124 2.37 5.33 -15.09
N ALA A 125 1.66 5.17 -13.97
CA ALA A 125 1.03 3.91 -13.57
C ALA A 125 -0.01 3.44 -14.59
N ILE A 126 -0.80 4.37 -15.15
CA ILE A 126 -1.81 4.06 -16.17
C ILE A 126 -1.13 3.66 -17.48
N VAL A 127 -0.16 4.45 -17.95
CA VAL A 127 0.57 4.19 -19.21
C VAL A 127 1.32 2.84 -19.13
N ALA A 128 2.01 2.60 -18.02
CA ALA A 128 2.81 1.40 -17.82
C ALA A 128 2.01 0.18 -17.33
N ARG A 129 0.73 0.36 -16.99
CA ARG A 129 -0.09 -0.65 -16.30
C ARG A 129 0.59 -1.18 -15.03
N SER A 130 1.27 -0.29 -14.31
CA SER A 130 2.15 -0.64 -13.18
C SER A 130 1.46 -0.45 -11.83
N SER A 131 1.26 -1.57 -11.13
CA SER A 131 0.73 -1.57 -9.75
C SER A 131 1.70 -0.92 -8.75
N LEU A 132 3.02 -1.02 -9.00
CA LEU A 132 4.04 -0.38 -8.16
C LEU A 132 3.93 1.14 -8.24
N LEU A 133 3.91 1.72 -9.45
CA LEU A 133 3.77 3.16 -9.63
C LEU A 133 2.43 3.67 -9.09
N SER A 134 1.37 2.88 -9.20
CA SER A 134 0.06 3.21 -8.62
C SER A 134 0.11 3.29 -7.10
N ALA A 135 0.75 2.33 -6.43
CA ALA A 135 0.95 2.37 -4.99
C ALA A 135 1.80 3.59 -4.59
N LEU A 136 2.90 3.86 -5.31
CA LEU A 136 3.74 5.03 -5.06
C LEU A 136 3.01 6.35 -5.28
N ALA A 137 2.10 6.44 -6.26
CA ALA A 137 1.26 7.61 -6.46
C ALA A 137 0.35 7.88 -5.25
N VAL A 138 -0.25 6.84 -4.68
CA VAL A 138 -1.07 6.94 -3.47
C VAL A 138 -0.23 7.35 -2.26
N LEU A 139 0.99 6.82 -2.12
CA LEU A 139 1.91 7.23 -1.07
C LEU A 139 2.39 8.67 -1.24
N ALA A 140 2.70 9.11 -2.46
CA ALA A 140 3.04 10.50 -2.75
C ALA A 140 1.87 11.46 -2.43
N ALA A 141 0.63 11.05 -2.74
CA ALA A 141 -0.56 11.82 -2.39
C ALA A 141 -0.70 12.04 -0.88
N SER A 142 -0.25 11.07 -0.07
CA SER A 142 -0.26 11.22 1.39
C SER A 142 0.71 12.29 1.88
N GLY A 143 1.81 12.52 1.15
CA GLY A 143 2.76 13.60 1.41
C GLY A 143 2.12 14.98 1.31
N CYS A 144 1.07 15.15 0.48
CA CYS A 144 0.30 16.39 0.40
C CYS A 144 -0.45 16.72 1.70
N LEU A 145 -0.76 15.71 2.52
CA LEU A 145 -1.39 15.87 3.84
C LEU A 145 -0.37 15.85 4.98
N GLY A 146 0.93 15.97 4.65
CA GLY A 146 2.00 15.96 5.63
C GLY A 146 2.45 14.57 6.07
N ALA A 147 2.06 13.49 5.40
CA ALA A 147 2.65 12.18 5.70
C ALA A 147 4.17 12.22 5.46
N ARG A 148 4.96 11.78 6.45
CA ARG A 148 6.43 11.75 6.36
C ARG A 148 6.98 10.48 6.98
N THR A 149 8.12 10.05 6.47
CA THR A 149 8.94 9.01 7.08
C THR A 149 10.32 9.57 7.42
N GLY A 150 10.97 8.99 8.41
CA GLY A 150 12.30 9.41 8.86
C GLY A 150 13.09 8.22 9.36
N TYR A 151 14.42 8.34 9.27
CA TYR A 151 15.36 7.39 9.81
C TYR A 151 16.45 8.14 10.56
N SER A 152 16.69 7.77 11.81
CA SER A 152 17.76 8.32 12.63
C SER A 152 18.18 7.31 13.68
N TYR A 153 19.48 7.12 13.90
CA TYR A 153 20.03 6.22 14.92
C TYR A 153 19.36 4.82 14.97
N ALA A 154 19.24 4.16 13.82
CA ALA A 154 18.56 2.86 13.67
C ALA A 154 17.07 2.83 14.07
N THR A 155 16.44 4.00 14.18
CA THR A 155 15.02 4.16 14.47
C THR A 155 14.30 4.66 13.22
N TYR A 156 13.16 4.03 12.92
CA TYR A 156 12.27 4.45 11.85
C TYR A 156 11.07 5.19 12.45
N SER A 157 10.76 6.36 11.90
CA SER A 157 9.61 7.16 12.30
C SER A 157 8.63 7.32 11.15
N LEU A 158 7.34 7.21 11.46
CA LEU A 158 6.23 7.56 10.57
C LEU A 158 5.44 8.70 11.22
N ALA A 159 5.16 9.75 10.48
CA ALA A 159 4.34 10.87 10.93
C ALA A 159 3.18 11.08 9.97
N ILE A 160 1.98 11.31 10.52
CA ILE A 160 0.78 11.74 9.80
C ILE A 160 0.25 12.98 10.52
N PHE A 161 0.42 14.17 9.92
CA PHE A 161 0.05 15.43 10.57
C PHE A 161 -1.45 15.76 10.49
N GLU A 162 -2.17 15.15 9.55
CA GLU A 162 -3.63 15.31 9.40
C GLU A 162 -4.34 13.93 9.43
N PRO A 163 -4.39 13.23 10.59
CA PRO A 163 -4.99 11.90 10.70
C PRO A 163 -6.42 11.78 10.14
N THR A 164 -7.31 12.73 10.48
CA THR A 164 -8.72 12.72 10.07
C THR A 164 -8.85 12.87 8.56
N LEU A 165 -8.16 13.85 7.98
CA LEU A 165 -8.19 14.05 6.53
C LEU A 165 -7.57 12.86 5.79
N THR A 166 -6.51 12.27 6.33
CA THR A 166 -5.91 11.05 5.79
C THR A 166 -6.94 9.91 5.76
N ILE A 167 -7.65 9.67 6.88
CA ILE A 167 -8.70 8.63 6.93
C ILE A 167 -9.79 8.90 5.89
N VAL A 168 -10.35 10.11 5.87
CA VAL A 168 -11.50 10.43 5.01
C VAL A 168 -11.12 10.39 3.53
N LEU A 169 -10.03 11.07 3.14
CA LEU A 169 -9.62 11.18 1.74
C LEU A 169 -9.16 9.83 1.19
N PHE A 170 -8.39 9.05 1.95
CA PHE A 170 -7.95 7.73 1.48
C PHE A 170 -9.06 6.67 1.56
N ALA A 171 -10.05 6.79 2.44
CA ALA A 171 -11.25 5.95 2.38
C ALA A 171 -12.07 6.24 1.11
N ALA A 172 -12.25 7.52 0.77
CA ALA A 172 -12.93 7.93 -0.46
C ALA A 172 -12.16 7.48 -1.71
N LEU A 173 -10.84 7.67 -1.75
CA LEU A 173 -9.98 7.21 -2.84
C LEU A 173 -10.00 5.69 -2.98
N ALA A 174 -9.96 4.95 -1.86
CA ALA A 174 -10.06 3.49 -1.85
C ALA A 174 -11.38 3.02 -2.47
N LEU A 175 -12.50 3.65 -2.08
CA LEU A 175 -13.82 3.34 -2.61
C LEU A 175 -13.90 3.66 -4.11
N ALA A 176 -13.46 4.86 -4.52
CA ALA A 176 -13.52 5.29 -5.91
C ALA A 176 -12.71 4.37 -6.83
N THR A 177 -11.46 4.06 -6.46
CA THR A 177 -10.59 3.18 -7.24
C THR A 177 -11.06 1.73 -7.22
N TYR A 178 -11.63 1.25 -6.11
CA TYR A 178 -12.28 -0.07 -6.05
C TYR A 178 -13.51 -0.16 -6.97
N LEU A 179 -14.35 0.86 -7.00
CA LEU A 179 -15.52 0.91 -7.90
C LEU A 179 -15.09 1.00 -9.36
N ALA A 180 -14.03 1.76 -9.67
CA ALA A 180 -13.43 1.80 -11.00
C ALA A 180 -12.89 0.43 -11.42
N ALA A 181 -12.19 -0.28 -10.52
CA ALA A 181 -11.64 -1.61 -10.79
C ALA A 181 -12.71 -2.62 -11.26
N LYS A 182 -13.96 -2.50 -10.79
CA LYS A 182 -15.06 -3.37 -11.23
C LYS A 182 -15.50 -3.17 -12.68
N ARG A 183 -15.10 -2.06 -13.30
CA ARG A 183 -15.52 -1.66 -14.66
C ARG A 183 -14.37 -1.65 -15.66
N LEU A 184 -13.13 -1.81 -15.18
CA LEU A 184 -11.93 -1.70 -15.99
C LEU A 184 -11.49 -3.06 -16.56
N PRO A 185 -10.80 -3.09 -17.71
CA PRO A 185 -10.15 -4.30 -18.21
C PRO A 185 -9.11 -4.84 -17.22
N ALA A 186 -8.80 -6.15 -17.29
CA ALA A 186 -7.98 -6.85 -16.29
C ALA A 186 -6.63 -6.19 -15.97
N ASP A 187 -5.96 -5.59 -16.96
CA ASP A 187 -4.70 -4.88 -16.73
C ASP A 187 -4.87 -3.63 -15.84
N TYR A 188 -5.93 -2.87 -16.08
CA TYR A 188 -6.23 -1.66 -15.34
C TYR A 188 -6.99 -1.95 -14.02
N GLU A 189 -7.74 -3.06 -13.95
CA GLU A 189 -8.30 -3.60 -12.70
C GLU A 189 -7.20 -3.76 -11.66
N ARG A 190 -6.06 -4.36 -12.04
CA ARG A 190 -4.92 -4.59 -11.13
C ARG A 190 -4.33 -3.28 -10.60
N VAL A 191 -4.13 -2.30 -11.48
CA VAL A 191 -3.62 -0.95 -11.12
C VAL A 191 -4.59 -0.26 -10.15
N ALA A 192 -5.89 -0.24 -10.47
CA ALA A 192 -6.89 0.38 -9.61
C ALA A 192 -7.03 -0.31 -8.24
N LEU A 193 -6.94 -1.64 -8.20
CA LEU A 193 -6.91 -2.40 -6.94
C LEU A 193 -5.64 -2.12 -6.12
N ALA A 194 -4.49 -1.89 -6.76
CA ALA A 194 -3.26 -1.52 -6.07
C ALA A 194 -3.42 -0.15 -5.37
N ALA A 195 -4.01 0.83 -6.06
CA ALA A 195 -4.37 2.10 -5.45
C ALA A 195 -5.32 1.91 -4.26
N ALA A 196 -6.42 1.17 -4.45
CA ALA A 196 -7.43 0.96 -3.42
C ALA A 196 -6.84 0.33 -2.14
N ARG A 197 -6.01 -0.69 -2.30
CA ARG A 197 -5.35 -1.39 -1.20
C ARG A 197 -4.32 -0.51 -0.50
N THR A 198 -3.53 0.25 -1.25
CA THR A 198 -2.57 1.22 -0.70
C THR A 198 -3.28 2.30 0.10
N SER A 199 -4.43 2.79 -0.37
CA SER A 199 -5.24 3.75 0.35
C SER A 199 -5.77 3.19 1.68
N ILE A 200 -6.18 1.91 1.72
CA ILE A 200 -6.59 1.26 2.99
C ILE A 200 -5.43 1.20 4.00
N PHE A 201 -4.19 1.00 3.57
CA PHE A 201 -3.03 1.09 4.48
C PHE A 201 -2.89 2.49 5.08
N LEU A 202 -3.05 3.54 4.26
CA LEU A 202 -3.00 4.93 4.74
C LEU A 202 -4.15 5.28 5.69
N VAL A 203 -5.36 4.76 5.45
CA VAL A 203 -6.49 4.89 6.40
C VAL A 203 -6.11 4.34 7.77
N ASN A 204 -5.49 3.14 7.80
CA ASN A 204 -5.06 2.56 9.07
C ASN A 204 -3.91 3.35 9.71
N PHE A 205 -2.98 3.91 8.93
CA PHE A 205 -1.94 4.80 9.48
C PHE A 205 -2.51 6.09 10.05
N GLY A 206 -3.53 6.66 9.41
CA GLY A 206 -4.27 7.80 9.97
C GLY A 206 -4.90 7.44 11.32
N PHE A 207 -5.60 6.30 11.42
CA PHE A 207 -6.12 5.84 12.71
C PHE A 207 -5.03 5.56 13.74
N TRP A 208 -3.92 4.96 13.34
CA TRP A 208 -2.83 4.60 14.24
C TRP A 208 -2.19 5.84 14.86
N VAL A 209 -1.75 6.78 14.03
CA VAL A 209 -1.15 8.04 14.50
C VAL A 209 -2.18 8.87 15.27
N GLY A 210 -3.41 8.98 14.77
CA GLY A 210 -4.48 9.70 15.47
C GLY A 210 -4.81 9.09 16.84
N SER A 211 -4.67 7.77 17.01
CA SER A 211 -4.92 7.11 18.31
C SER A 211 -3.87 7.42 19.38
N LEU A 212 -2.70 7.91 18.98
CA LEU A 212 -1.62 8.31 19.88
C LEU A 212 -1.69 9.80 20.22
N TRP A 213 -1.92 10.66 19.21
CA TRP A 213 -1.77 12.11 19.36
C TRP A 213 -3.04 12.92 19.09
N GLY A 214 -4.11 12.30 18.58
CA GLY A 214 -5.30 13.02 18.14
C GLY A 214 -5.08 13.77 16.83
N ASP A 215 -5.93 14.75 16.54
CA ASP A 215 -5.82 15.58 15.35
C ASP A 215 -6.15 17.06 15.61
N PRO A 216 -5.20 17.98 15.37
CA PRO A 216 -5.42 19.42 15.45
C PRO A 216 -6.16 20.03 14.25
N LEU A 217 -6.36 19.29 13.15
CA LEU A 217 -7.00 19.73 11.90
C LEU A 217 -6.38 21.01 11.31
N LEU A 218 -5.04 21.07 11.23
CA LEU A 218 -4.32 22.30 10.91
C LEU A 218 -4.67 22.83 9.51
N LEU A 219 -4.77 21.96 8.51
CA LEU A 219 -5.06 22.35 7.13
C LEU A 219 -6.42 23.04 7.04
N LEU A 220 -7.46 22.41 7.59
CA LEU A 220 -8.83 22.96 7.60
C LEU A 220 -8.87 24.27 8.37
N ARG A 221 -8.28 24.32 9.55
CA ARG A 221 -8.25 25.55 10.37
C ARG A 221 -7.52 26.70 9.68
N ARG A 222 -6.41 26.42 8.98
CA ARG A 222 -5.69 27.43 8.20
C ARG A 222 -6.51 27.92 7.01
N MET A 223 -7.26 27.03 6.36
CA MET A 223 -8.20 27.41 5.29
C MET A 223 -9.34 28.29 5.81
N ASP A 224 -9.80 28.04 7.04
CA ASP A 224 -10.80 28.86 7.74
C ASP A 224 -10.24 30.17 8.34
N GLY A 225 -9.00 30.53 8.00
CA GLY A 225 -8.36 31.79 8.41
C GLY A 225 -7.67 31.76 9.77
N TYR A 226 -7.62 30.61 10.45
CA TYR A 226 -6.92 30.47 11.74
C TYR A 226 -5.42 30.23 11.54
N THR A 227 -4.66 31.32 11.40
CA THR A 227 -3.23 31.29 11.04
C THR A 227 -2.30 30.85 12.18
N THR A 228 -2.77 30.88 13.42
CA THR A 228 -2.00 30.51 14.61
C THR A 228 -2.21 29.07 15.06
N ALA A 229 -2.85 28.23 14.24
CA ALA A 229 -3.12 26.82 14.56
C ALA A 229 -1.82 26.09 14.95
N ARG A 230 -1.83 25.43 16.12
CA ARG A 230 -0.68 24.69 16.66
C ARG A 230 -0.97 23.20 16.79
N PHE A 231 0.08 22.39 16.78
CA PHE A 231 -0.02 20.93 16.86
C PHE A 231 -0.53 20.42 18.21
N ASP A 232 -0.30 21.17 19.28
CA ASP A 232 -0.74 20.86 20.65
C ASP A 232 -2.24 21.15 20.88
N GLU A 233 -2.87 21.94 20.02
CA GLU A 233 -4.31 22.24 20.07
C GLU A 233 -5.14 21.15 19.38
N VAL A 234 -5.19 19.98 20.00
CA VAL A 234 -5.93 18.82 19.50
C VAL A 234 -7.45 19.10 19.49
N ILE A 235 -8.08 18.99 18.32
CA ILE A 235 -9.52 19.17 18.13
C ILE A 235 -10.24 17.83 18.19
N VAL A 236 -9.73 16.83 17.47
CA VAL A 236 -10.25 15.46 17.53
C VAL A 236 -9.40 14.67 18.53
N PRO A 237 -9.95 14.29 19.69
CA PRO A 237 -9.16 13.67 20.75
C PRO A 237 -8.69 12.26 20.35
N PRO A 238 -7.55 11.78 20.88
CA PRO A 238 -7.02 10.45 20.57
C PRO A 238 -8.03 9.32 20.79
N VAL A 239 -8.88 9.45 21.82
CA VAL A 239 -9.92 8.46 22.16
C VAL A 239 -10.93 8.23 21.04
N ALA A 240 -11.21 9.27 20.22
CA ALA A 240 -12.10 9.13 19.07
C ALA A 240 -11.51 8.20 18.01
N PHE A 241 -10.19 8.30 17.77
CA PHE A 241 -9.48 7.39 16.88
C PHE A 241 -9.35 5.99 17.47
N ILE A 242 -9.11 5.86 18.78
CA ILE A 242 -9.04 4.56 19.45
C ILE A 242 -10.36 3.79 19.26
N ALA A 243 -11.48 4.40 19.66
CA ALA A 243 -12.79 3.78 19.57
C ALA A 243 -13.23 3.58 18.11
N GLY A 244 -13.05 4.60 17.27
CA GLY A 244 -13.41 4.55 15.85
C GLY A 244 -12.66 3.46 15.10
N TRP A 245 -11.34 3.32 15.33
CA TRP A 245 -10.55 2.30 14.67
C TRP A 245 -10.98 0.89 15.10
N ALA A 246 -11.22 0.67 16.39
CA ALA A 246 -11.73 -0.61 16.89
C ALA A 246 -13.06 -1.00 16.24
N ILE A 247 -14.02 -0.06 16.17
CA ILE A 247 -15.33 -0.27 15.53
C ILE A 247 -15.15 -0.63 14.05
N VAL A 248 -14.33 0.13 13.32
CA VAL A 248 -14.08 -0.09 11.89
C VAL A 248 -13.40 -1.44 11.64
N LEU A 249 -12.38 -1.80 12.42
CA LEU A 249 -11.68 -3.07 12.30
C LEU A 249 -12.62 -4.25 12.57
N ILE A 250 -13.38 -4.22 13.66
CA ILE A 250 -14.34 -5.28 13.99
C ILE A 250 -15.41 -5.40 12.88
N GLY A 251 -16.02 -4.27 12.51
CA GLY A 251 -17.05 -4.23 11.47
C GLY A 251 -16.54 -4.76 10.12
N ALA A 252 -15.36 -4.30 9.69
CA ALA A 252 -14.72 -4.75 8.45
C ALA A 252 -14.34 -6.23 8.52
N GLY A 253 -13.88 -6.74 9.68
CA GLY A 253 -13.54 -8.15 9.88
C GLY A 253 -14.76 -9.07 9.80
N VAL A 254 -15.85 -8.72 10.49
CA VAL A 254 -17.13 -9.44 10.44
C VAL A 254 -17.69 -9.44 9.01
N TRP A 255 -17.63 -8.30 8.32
CA TRP A 255 -18.07 -8.22 6.93
C TRP A 255 -17.19 -9.08 6.01
N ALA A 256 -15.86 -8.96 6.12
CA ALA A 256 -14.90 -9.68 5.29
C ALA A 256 -15.00 -11.19 5.44
N THR A 257 -15.33 -11.68 6.63
CA THR A 257 -15.60 -13.11 6.87
C THR A 257 -16.88 -13.58 6.19
N ARG A 258 -17.97 -12.81 6.28
CA ARG A 258 -19.24 -13.13 5.61
C ARG A 258 -19.13 -13.15 4.09
N VAL A 259 -18.35 -12.22 3.50
CA VAL A 259 -18.18 -12.12 2.04
C VAL A 259 -16.93 -12.82 1.50
N ASN A 260 -16.26 -13.65 2.32
CA ASN A 260 -15.07 -14.43 1.94
C ASN A 260 -13.92 -13.61 1.32
N ARG A 261 -13.63 -12.44 1.90
CA ARG A 261 -12.55 -11.54 1.46
C ARG A 261 -11.28 -11.74 2.30
N ARG A 262 -10.55 -12.83 2.02
CA ARG A 262 -9.33 -13.23 2.75
C ARG A 262 -8.30 -12.10 2.92
N TRP A 263 -8.03 -11.33 1.88
CA TRP A 263 -7.10 -10.20 1.95
C TRP A 263 -7.50 -9.20 3.03
N LEU A 264 -8.78 -8.83 3.10
CA LEU A 264 -9.26 -7.86 4.08
C LEU A 264 -9.25 -8.44 5.50
N VAL A 265 -9.54 -9.74 5.67
CA VAL A 265 -9.41 -10.40 6.98
C VAL A 265 -7.98 -10.32 7.50
N ASN A 266 -6.98 -10.60 6.65
CA ASN A 266 -5.57 -10.49 7.05
C ASN A 266 -5.19 -9.05 7.40
N VAL A 267 -5.64 -8.06 6.62
CA VAL A 267 -5.39 -6.63 6.89
C VAL A 267 -5.99 -6.23 8.24
N VAL A 268 -7.26 -6.57 8.48
CA VAL A 268 -7.94 -6.28 9.75
C VAL A 268 -7.26 -6.97 10.93
N ALA A 269 -6.82 -8.22 10.77
CA ALA A 269 -6.13 -8.95 11.83
C ALA A 269 -4.78 -8.29 12.18
N VAL A 270 -3.99 -7.92 11.17
CA VAL A 270 -2.69 -7.24 11.36
C VAL A 270 -2.89 -5.87 12.03
N PHE A 271 -3.78 -5.04 11.50
CA PHE A 271 -4.01 -3.72 12.09
C PHE A 271 -4.75 -3.76 13.42
N GLY A 272 -5.58 -4.78 13.67
CA GLY A 272 -6.16 -5.05 14.98
C GLY A 272 -5.11 -5.41 16.02
N ALA A 273 -4.10 -6.21 15.63
CA ALA A 273 -2.95 -6.47 16.50
C ALA A 273 -2.16 -5.17 16.74
N ILE A 274 -1.83 -4.40 15.70
CA ILE A 274 -1.13 -3.11 15.85
C ILE A 274 -1.90 -2.18 16.79
N HIS A 275 -3.21 -2.03 16.58
CA HIS A 275 -4.08 -1.23 17.45
C HIS A 275 -4.00 -1.70 18.90
N PHE A 276 -4.21 -3.00 19.13
CA PHE A 276 -4.14 -3.58 20.47
C PHE A 276 -2.79 -3.34 21.14
N TYR A 277 -1.67 -3.61 20.47
CA TYR A 277 -0.33 -3.45 21.04
C TYR A 277 0.03 -1.99 21.30
N THR A 278 -0.38 -1.10 20.40
CA THR A 278 -0.20 0.34 20.62
C THR A 278 -0.86 0.72 21.93
N GLN A 279 -2.13 0.37 22.12
CA GLN A 279 -2.86 0.71 23.35
C GLN A 279 -2.35 -0.05 24.58
N TRP A 280 -1.87 -1.29 24.42
CA TRP A 280 -1.26 -2.08 25.47
C TRP A 280 -0.01 -1.38 26.04
N PHE A 281 0.92 -0.98 25.18
CA PHE A 281 2.16 -0.35 25.60
C PHE A 281 1.97 1.11 26.06
N GLU A 282 1.02 1.84 25.48
CA GLU A 282 0.67 3.19 25.96
C GLU A 282 0.11 3.16 27.40
N ARG A 283 -0.63 2.11 27.77
CA ARG A 283 -1.26 2.01 29.10
C ARG A 283 -0.39 1.31 30.15
N LEU A 284 0.35 0.28 29.75
CA LEU A 284 1.12 -0.58 30.66
C LEU A 284 2.62 -0.27 30.63
N GLY A 285 3.08 0.55 29.68
CA GLY A 285 4.48 0.80 29.42
C GLY A 285 5.21 -0.41 28.83
N ALA A 286 6.45 -0.19 28.38
CA ALA A 286 7.35 -1.21 27.86
C ALA A 286 8.14 -1.93 28.98
N SER A 287 7.47 -2.30 30.08
CA SER A 287 8.10 -3.09 31.14
C SER A 287 8.38 -4.52 30.68
N PRO A 288 9.39 -5.22 31.23
CA PRO A 288 9.68 -6.62 30.85
C PRO A 288 8.46 -7.54 30.95
N LEU A 289 7.63 -7.38 31.99
CA LEU A 289 6.41 -8.15 32.18
C LEU A 289 5.35 -7.81 31.10
N SER A 290 5.15 -6.53 30.81
CA SER A 290 4.24 -6.07 29.75
C SER A 290 4.64 -6.63 28.39
N VAL A 291 5.94 -6.64 28.07
CA VAL A 291 6.48 -7.22 26.83
C VAL A 291 6.29 -8.73 26.79
N LEU A 292 6.58 -9.45 27.88
CA LEU A 292 6.40 -10.90 27.95
C LEU A 292 4.93 -11.30 27.76
N LEU A 293 4.02 -10.68 28.50
CA LEU A 293 2.59 -10.96 28.42
C LEU A 293 2.03 -10.58 27.04
N GLY A 294 2.46 -9.43 26.52
CA GLY A 294 2.14 -9.01 25.15
C GLY A 294 2.59 -10.04 24.12
N GLY A 295 3.84 -10.51 24.20
CA GLY A 295 4.37 -11.53 23.29
C GLY A 295 3.63 -12.87 23.36
N LEU A 296 3.32 -13.36 24.56
CA LEU A 296 2.55 -14.60 24.74
C LEU A 296 1.15 -14.49 24.14
N LEU A 297 0.47 -13.36 24.33
CA LEU A 297 -0.83 -13.10 23.73
C LEU A 297 -0.76 -13.06 22.20
N LEU A 298 0.34 -12.53 21.63
CA LEU A 298 0.53 -12.49 20.18
C LEU A 298 0.58 -13.90 19.60
N LEU A 299 1.31 -14.80 20.27
CA LEU A 299 1.41 -16.20 19.86
C LEU A 299 0.05 -16.89 19.90
N VAL A 300 -0.75 -16.64 20.93
CA VAL A 300 -2.12 -17.16 21.02
C VAL A 300 -3.00 -16.64 19.87
N ILE A 301 -2.95 -15.34 19.58
CA ILE A 301 -3.71 -14.73 18.47
C ILE A 301 -3.23 -15.29 17.12
N ALA A 302 -1.93 -15.44 16.92
CA ALA A 302 -1.36 -16.00 15.70
C ALA A 302 -1.82 -17.45 15.47
N LEU A 303 -1.83 -18.28 16.53
CA LEU A 303 -2.35 -19.64 16.47
C LEU A 303 -3.86 -19.66 16.18
N ALA A 304 -4.64 -18.75 16.78
CA ALA A 304 -6.07 -18.62 16.52
C ALA A 304 -6.34 -18.22 15.06
N LEU A 305 -5.60 -17.26 14.52
CA LEU A 305 -5.71 -16.84 13.11
C LEU A 305 -5.29 -17.94 12.15
N TRP A 306 -4.20 -18.65 12.44
CA TRP A 306 -3.73 -19.77 11.63
C TRP A 306 -4.75 -20.91 11.60
N THR A 307 -5.28 -21.30 12.76
CA THR A 307 -6.30 -22.35 12.85
C THR A 307 -7.60 -21.93 12.16
N PHE A 308 -8.02 -20.66 12.31
CA PHE A 308 -9.17 -20.10 11.62
C PHE A 308 -8.99 -20.14 10.10
N ASN A 309 -7.86 -19.64 9.58
CA ASN A 309 -7.55 -19.66 8.15
C ASN A 309 -7.49 -21.09 7.59
N ARG A 310 -6.93 -22.04 8.34
CA ARG A 310 -6.86 -23.45 7.93
C ARG A 310 -8.26 -24.10 7.86
N ARG A 311 -9.10 -23.88 8.87
CA ARG A 311 -10.49 -24.37 8.89
C ARG A 311 -11.32 -23.74 7.78
N TRP A 312 -11.15 -22.45 7.55
CA TRP A 312 -11.86 -21.75 6.50
C TRP A 312 -11.44 -22.19 5.10
N ALA A 313 -10.16 -22.53 4.90
CA ALA A 313 -9.71 -23.16 3.65
C ALA A 313 -10.35 -24.54 3.43
N ALA A 314 -10.58 -25.31 4.51
CA ALA A 314 -11.23 -26.63 4.44
C ALA A 314 -12.76 -26.57 4.30
N ALA A 315 -13.40 -25.48 4.71
CA ALA A 315 -14.87 -25.33 4.75
C ALA A 315 -15.50 -24.80 3.45
N VAL A 316 -14.72 -24.58 2.38
CA VAL A 316 -15.30 -24.28 1.06
C VAL A 316 -15.82 -25.60 0.48
N PRO A 317 -17.14 -25.81 0.35
CA PRO A 317 -17.68 -27.00 -0.30
C PRO A 317 -17.25 -26.94 -1.76
N ALA A 318 -16.86 -28.10 -2.30
CA ALA A 318 -16.78 -28.25 -3.73
C ALA A 318 -18.20 -28.13 -4.31
N ALA A 319 -18.47 -26.98 -4.92
CA ALA A 319 -19.56 -26.81 -5.85
C ALA A 319 -19.04 -27.15 -7.25
#